data_AF-A0A1G2HTM9-F1
#
_entry.id   AF-A0A1G2HTM9-F1
#
_cell.length_a   1.000
_cell.length_b   1.000
_cell.length_c   1.000
_cell.angle_alpha   90.00
_cell.angle_beta   90.00
_cell.angle_gamma   90.00
#
_symmetry.space_group_name_H-M   'P 1'
#
loop_
_entity.id
_entity.type
_entity.pdbx_description
1 polymer ?
#
loop_
_entity_poly.entity_id
_entity_poly.type
_entity_poly.pdbx_seq_one_letter_code
_entity_poly.pdbx_strand_id
1 'polypeptide(L)'
;MENENPIINPVINPANEIAPVSSPDKPPAEPSAKQKFRFNKNHLFLGVAVLAIIITGAVLAGKTGFLNFVPAVNPFGMSQEAVAKKAIDYINKNLIAQGSSAASLGAVSEDHGVIKMEVKLGKESFVSYVTKDGKLFFVEGISLE
;
A
#
# COMPACT_ATOMS: atom_id res chain seq x y z
N MET A 1 -17.29 24.57 90.29
CA MET A 1 -18.64 24.21 89.80
C MET A 1 -18.84 25.06 88.55
N GLU A 2 -18.32 24.57 87.44
CA GLU A 2 -18.34 25.32 86.17
C GLU A 2 -19.69 25.09 85.50
N ASN A 3 -20.40 26.19 85.32
CA ASN A 3 -21.77 26.29 84.85
C ASN A 3 -21.75 26.36 83.32
N GLU A 4 -22.25 25.30 82.69
CA GLU A 4 -22.50 25.24 81.26
C GLU A 4 -23.64 26.19 80.90
N ASN A 5 -23.38 27.16 80.02
CA ASN A 5 -24.45 27.78 79.26
C ASN A 5 -24.10 27.78 77.76
N PRO A 6 -25.02 27.33 76.90
CA PRO A 6 -24.69 26.66 75.65
C PRO A 6 -24.42 27.60 74.46
N ILE A 7 -23.61 27.05 73.56
CA ILE A 7 -23.14 27.63 72.30
C ILE A 7 -24.30 27.82 71.32
N ILE A 8 -24.58 29.07 70.94
CA ILE A 8 -25.44 29.41 69.81
C ILE A 8 -24.54 29.54 68.58
N ASN A 9 -24.55 28.53 67.71
CA ASN A 9 -23.84 28.60 66.43
C ASN A 9 -24.62 29.49 65.45
N PRO A 10 -23.97 30.43 64.75
CA PRO A 10 -24.64 31.29 63.78
C PRO A 10 -25.12 30.47 62.57
N VAL A 11 -26.38 30.70 62.19
CA VAL A 11 -27.01 30.17 60.98
C VAL A 11 -26.25 30.68 59.75
N ILE A 12 -25.50 29.80 59.10
CA ILE A 12 -24.90 30.03 57.79
C ILE A 12 -26.00 30.05 56.73
N ASN A 13 -26.26 31.22 56.16
CA ASN A 13 -27.22 31.44 55.10
C ASN A 13 -26.64 30.92 53.76
N PRO A 14 -27.23 29.91 53.11
CA PRO A 14 -26.65 29.27 51.92
C PRO A 14 -26.79 30.09 50.61
N ALA A 15 -27.13 31.39 50.68
CA ALA A 15 -27.55 32.16 49.51
C ALA A 15 -26.45 32.96 48.78
N ASN A 16 -25.17 32.86 49.17
CA ASN A 16 -24.09 33.69 48.60
C ASN A 16 -22.97 32.91 47.89
N GLU A 17 -23.31 31.83 47.20
CA GLU A 17 -22.44 31.26 46.17
C GLU A 17 -22.73 31.96 44.82
N ILE A 18 -21.86 32.90 44.47
CA ILE A 18 -21.89 33.60 43.18
C ILE A 18 -21.55 32.57 42.10
N ALA A 19 -22.57 32.06 41.40
CA ALA A 19 -22.38 31.19 40.25
C ALA A 19 -21.55 31.91 39.17
N PRO A 20 -20.65 31.20 38.45
CA PRO A 20 -19.91 31.80 37.35
C PRO A 20 -20.88 32.28 36.26
N VAL A 21 -20.70 33.54 35.84
CA VAL A 21 -21.42 34.19 34.73
C VAL A 21 -21.47 33.24 33.53
N SER A 22 -22.66 32.73 33.23
CA SER A 22 -22.91 31.94 32.02
C SER A 22 -22.61 32.80 30.80
N SER A 23 -21.66 32.33 29.98
CA SER A 23 -21.34 32.93 28.69
C SER A 23 -22.61 33.09 27.84
N PRO A 24 -22.71 34.14 26.99
CA PRO A 24 -23.89 34.38 26.17
C PRO A 24 -24.21 33.14 25.34
N ASP A 25 -25.45 32.66 25.44
CA ASP A 25 -25.95 31.49 24.74
C ASP A 25 -25.62 31.58 23.25
N LYS A 26 -24.70 30.71 22.80
CA LYS A 26 -24.46 30.50 21.38
C LYS A 26 -25.79 30.04 20.78
N PRO A 27 -26.33 30.72 19.76
CA PRO A 27 -27.61 30.33 19.18
C PRO A 27 -27.55 28.88 18.68
N PRO A 28 -28.69 28.15 18.72
CA PRO A 28 -28.73 26.74 18.33
C PRO A 28 -28.13 26.60 16.93
N ALA A 29 -27.13 25.73 16.80
CA ALA A 29 -26.55 25.43 15.49
C ALA A 29 -27.66 24.91 14.57
N GLU A 30 -27.92 25.62 13.46
CA GLU A 30 -28.88 25.18 12.46
C GLU A 30 -28.52 23.76 11.96
N PRO A 31 -29.52 22.88 11.74
CA PRO A 31 -29.26 21.56 11.20
C PRO A 31 -28.69 21.71 9.79
N SER A 32 -27.40 21.44 9.64
CA SER A 32 -26.71 21.44 8.35
C SER A 32 -27.43 20.49 7.39
N ALA A 33 -28.13 21.05 6.41
CA ALA A 33 -28.85 20.29 5.40
C ALA A 33 -27.91 19.27 4.75
N LYS A 34 -28.18 17.97 4.94
CA LYS A 34 -27.40 16.91 4.31
C LYS A 34 -27.70 16.91 2.82
N GLN A 35 -26.78 17.47 2.03
CA GLN A 35 -26.87 17.56 0.58
C GLN A 35 -26.86 16.14 -0.03
N LYS A 36 -28.05 15.62 -0.36
CA LYS A 36 -28.22 14.31 -0.97
C LYS A 36 -27.86 14.41 -2.46
N PHE A 37 -26.60 14.12 -2.80
CA PHE A 37 -26.12 14.15 -4.18
C PHE A 37 -26.81 13.06 -5.00
N ARG A 38 -27.59 13.46 -6.02
CA ARG A 38 -28.30 12.54 -6.92
C ARG A 38 -27.48 12.40 -8.20
N PHE A 39 -26.71 11.32 -8.32
CA PHE A 39 -25.97 11.02 -9.56
C PHE A 39 -26.91 10.43 -10.61
N ASN A 40 -27.05 11.13 -11.74
CA ASN A 40 -27.72 10.59 -12.92
C ASN A 40 -26.74 9.69 -13.66
N LYS A 41 -27.05 8.39 -13.79
CA LYS A 41 -26.17 7.37 -14.39
C LYS A 41 -25.68 7.76 -15.79
N ASN A 42 -26.50 8.47 -16.57
CA ASN A 42 -26.14 8.95 -17.91
C ASN A 42 -24.99 9.97 -17.87
N HIS A 43 -24.92 10.82 -16.84
CA HIS A 43 -23.80 11.74 -16.65
C HIS A 43 -22.55 11.04 -16.12
N LEU A 44 -22.71 9.95 -15.37
CA LEU A 44 -21.60 9.08 -14.96
C LEU A 44 -20.95 8.43 -16.19
N PHE A 45 -21.75 7.82 -17.07
CA PHE A 45 -21.23 7.20 -18.31
C PHE A 45 -20.61 8.24 -19.26
N LEU A 46 -21.23 9.42 -19.39
CA LEU A 46 -20.68 10.50 -20.18
C LEU A 46 -19.33 10.98 -19.62
N GLY A 47 -19.22 11.13 -18.30
CA GLY A 47 -17.96 11.49 -17.63
C GLY A 47 -16.85 10.46 -17.85
N VAL A 48 -17.19 9.17 -17.75
CA VAL A 48 -16.24 8.07 -18.01
C VAL A 48 -15.80 8.04 -19.48
N ALA A 49 -16.71 8.25 -20.42
CA ALA A 49 -16.41 8.26 -21.86
C ALA A 49 -15.47 9.42 -22.23
N VAL A 50 -15.73 10.62 -21.69
CA VAL A 50 -14.87 11.80 -21.91
C VAL A 50 -13.47 11.57 -21.31
N LEU A 51 -13.40 10.99 -20.11
CA LEU A 51 -12.12 10.67 -19.47
C LEU A 51 -11.30 9.66 -20.30
N ALA A 52 -11.95 8.64 -20.85
CA ALA A 52 -11.30 7.64 -21.70
C ALA A 52 -10.69 8.27 -22.96
N ILE A 53 -11.42 9.17 -23.62
CA ILE A 53 -10.93 9.87 -24.84
C ILE A 53 -9.72 10.76 -24.52
N ILE A 54 -9.75 11.48 -23.38
CA ILE A 54 -8.62 12.31 -22.94
C ILE A 54 -7.39 11.44 -22.68
N ILE A 55 -7.56 10.27 -22.04
CA ILE A 55 -6.46 9.32 -21.80
C ILE A 55 -5.91 8.79 -23.13
N THR A 56 -6.77 8.39 -24.07
CA THR A 56 -6.34 7.91 -25.40
C THR A 56 -5.58 8.99 -26.17
N GLY A 57 -6.07 10.23 -26.16
CA GLY A 57 -5.39 11.37 -26.80
C GLY A 57 -4.03 11.67 -26.17
N ALA A 58 -3.92 11.61 -24.84
CA ALA A 58 -2.66 11.81 -24.12
C ALA A 58 -1.63 10.71 -24.43
N VAL A 59 -2.05 9.45 -24.58
CA VAL A 59 -1.18 8.32 -24.95
C VAL A 59 -0.64 8.48 -26.37
N LEU A 60 -1.44 8.96 -27.31
CA LEU A 60 -1.03 9.14 -28.71
C LEU A 60 -0.14 10.38 -28.92
N ALA A 61 -0.35 11.44 -28.15
CA ALA A 61 0.39 12.71 -28.29
C ALA A 61 1.73 12.75 -27.52
N GLY A 62 1.95 11.86 -26.54
CA GLY A 62 3.03 12.00 -25.56
C GLY A 62 3.80 10.72 -25.25
N LYS A 63 4.92 10.53 -25.95
CA LYS A 63 6.23 10.05 -25.44
C LYS A 63 6.19 9.36 -24.05
N THR A 64 5.97 8.04 -24.02
CA THR A 64 6.39 7.04 -22.99
C THR A 64 6.08 7.28 -21.50
N GLY A 65 5.54 8.43 -21.09
CA GLY A 65 5.41 8.84 -19.69
C GLY A 65 4.19 8.28 -18.95
N PHE A 66 3.08 8.04 -19.67
CA PHE A 66 1.83 7.55 -19.08
C PHE A 66 1.94 6.12 -18.52
N LEU A 67 2.81 5.27 -19.09
CA LEU A 67 3.03 3.91 -18.62
C LEU A 67 3.70 3.83 -17.24
N ASN A 68 4.28 4.92 -16.73
CA ASN A 68 4.91 4.95 -15.40
C ASN A 68 3.92 5.26 -14.26
N PHE A 69 2.68 5.67 -14.56
CA PHE A 69 1.68 6.09 -13.57
C PHE A 69 0.55 5.08 -13.36
N VAL A 70 0.45 4.07 -14.23
CA VAL A 70 -0.44 2.93 -14.01
C VAL A 70 0.34 1.94 -13.13
N PRO A 71 -0.05 1.68 -11.86
CA PRO A 71 0.51 0.55 -11.14
C PRO A 71 0.23 -0.67 -12.01
N ALA A 72 1.28 -1.39 -12.41
CA ALA A 72 1.20 -2.55 -13.28
C ALA A 72 0.32 -3.64 -12.63
N VAL A 73 -0.99 -3.50 -12.76
CA VAL A 73 -1.95 -4.56 -12.50
C VAL A 73 -1.77 -5.48 -13.69
N ASN A 74 -0.81 -6.41 -13.57
CA ASN A 74 -0.67 -7.50 -14.52
C ASN A 74 -1.61 -8.61 -14.02
N PRO A 75 -2.84 -8.73 -14.57
CA PRO A 75 -3.76 -9.79 -14.14
C PRO A 75 -3.20 -11.20 -14.40
N PHE A 76 -2.09 -11.31 -15.12
CA PHE A 76 -1.42 -12.56 -15.51
C PHE A 76 -0.15 -12.89 -14.72
N GLY A 77 0.13 -12.24 -13.58
CA GLY A 77 1.33 -12.53 -12.78
C GLY A 77 2.61 -11.95 -13.38
N MET A 78 3.78 -12.28 -12.85
CA MET A 78 5.07 -11.77 -13.36
C MET A 78 5.51 -12.57 -14.61
N SER A 79 6.11 -11.93 -15.62
CA SER A 79 6.64 -12.66 -16.78
C SER A 79 7.77 -13.60 -16.36
N GLN A 80 8.02 -14.67 -17.13
CA GLN A 80 9.06 -15.65 -16.79
C GLN A 80 10.44 -15.00 -16.65
N GLU A 81 10.76 -14.06 -17.54
CA GLU A 81 12.00 -13.30 -17.53
C GLU A 81 12.09 -12.37 -16.31
N ALA A 82 10.97 -11.75 -15.92
CA ALA A 82 10.94 -10.89 -14.74
C ALA A 82 11.11 -11.71 -13.44
N VAL A 83 10.53 -12.91 -13.36
CA VAL A 83 10.76 -13.83 -12.23
C VAL A 83 12.20 -14.30 -12.20
N ALA A 84 12.75 -14.72 -13.34
CA ALA A 84 14.13 -15.15 -13.47
C ALA A 84 15.11 -14.02 -13.11
N LYS A 85 14.84 -12.79 -13.54
CA LYS A 85 15.63 -11.61 -13.18
C LYS A 85 15.59 -11.36 -11.66
N LYS A 86 14.41 -11.45 -11.03
CA LYS A 86 14.26 -11.31 -9.58
C LYS A 86 15.11 -12.34 -8.83
N ALA A 87 15.18 -13.58 -9.34
CA ALA A 87 16.04 -14.62 -8.76
C ALA A 87 17.53 -14.27 -8.88
N ILE A 88 18.02 -13.82 -10.05
CA ILE A 88 19.40 -13.36 -10.22
C ILE A 88 19.73 -12.19 -9.29
N ASP A 89 18.83 -11.21 -9.18
CA ASP A 89 19.00 -10.07 -8.27
C ASP A 89 19.10 -10.54 -6.81
N TYR A 90 18.34 -11.57 -6.43
CA TYR A 90 18.43 -12.19 -5.11
C TYR A 90 19.77 -12.91 -4.89
N ILE A 91 20.26 -13.66 -5.88
CA ILE A 91 21.56 -14.36 -5.82
C ILE A 91 22.69 -13.34 -5.61
N ASN A 92 22.74 -12.31 -6.47
CA ASN A 92 23.77 -11.26 -6.41
C ASN A 92 23.77 -10.49 -5.08
N LYS A 93 22.60 -10.30 -4.48
CA LYS A 93 22.46 -9.54 -3.23
C LYS A 93 22.72 -10.36 -1.97
N ASN A 94 22.32 -11.63 -1.95
CA ASN A 94 22.24 -12.42 -0.71
C ASN A 94 23.12 -13.66 -0.68
N LEU A 95 23.47 -14.24 -1.84
CA LEU A 95 24.20 -15.51 -1.92
C LEU A 95 25.66 -15.35 -2.35
N ILE A 96 25.97 -14.30 -3.11
CA ILE A 96 27.33 -14.01 -3.56
C ILE A 96 28.03 -13.13 -2.53
N ALA A 97 29.23 -13.54 -2.12
CA ALA A 97 30.08 -12.73 -1.25
C ALA A 97 30.55 -11.46 -1.98
N GLN A 98 30.70 -10.36 -1.25
CA GLN A 98 31.19 -9.11 -1.81
C GLN A 98 32.59 -9.32 -2.44
N GLY A 99 32.72 -9.01 -3.73
CA GLY A 99 33.97 -9.18 -4.49
C GLY A 99 34.06 -10.47 -5.32
N SER A 100 33.06 -11.35 -5.26
CA SER A 100 32.95 -12.50 -6.18
C SER A 100 32.31 -12.11 -7.52
N SER A 101 32.47 -12.97 -8.54
CA SER A 101 31.87 -12.79 -9.86
C SER A 101 30.35 -12.68 -9.77
N ALA A 102 29.77 -11.66 -10.42
CA ALA A 102 28.32 -11.48 -10.46
C ALA A 102 27.63 -12.62 -11.22
N ALA A 103 26.48 -13.06 -10.71
CA ALA A 103 25.56 -13.93 -11.42
C ALA A 103 24.89 -13.16 -12.57
N SER A 104 24.82 -13.83 -13.72
CA SER A 104 24.07 -13.36 -14.88
C SER A 104 23.05 -14.39 -15.33
N LEU A 105 21.99 -13.90 -15.97
CA LEU A 105 20.91 -14.72 -16.46
C LEU A 105 21.29 -15.34 -17.82
N GLY A 106 21.21 -16.67 -17.91
CA GLY A 106 21.30 -17.41 -19.16
C GLY A 106 19.92 -17.67 -19.77
N ALA A 107 19.74 -18.88 -20.32
CA ALA A 107 18.46 -19.29 -20.86
C ALA A 107 17.36 -19.39 -19.79
N VAL A 108 16.14 -18.99 -20.15
CA VAL A 108 14.95 -19.13 -19.31
C VAL A 108 13.91 -19.91 -20.09
N SER A 109 13.34 -20.92 -19.46
CA SER A 109 12.24 -21.70 -20.03
C SER A 109 11.28 -22.15 -18.93
N GLU A 110 10.09 -22.56 -19.31
CA GLU A 110 9.17 -23.24 -18.39
C GLU A 110 9.32 -24.75 -18.51
N ASP A 111 9.36 -25.43 -17.38
CA ASP A 111 9.53 -26.87 -17.29
C ASP A 111 8.63 -27.42 -16.16
N HIS A 112 7.67 -28.28 -16.48
CA HIS A 112 6.74 -28.92 -15.52
C HIS A 112 6.10 -27.98 -14.48
N GLY A 113 5.80 -26.73 -14.85
CA GLY A 113 5.13 -25.76 -13.97
C GLY A 113 6.07 -24.93 -13.08
N VAL A 114 7.38 -25.11 -13.19
CA VAL A 114 8.40 -24.21 -12.64
C VAL A 114 9.14 -23.51 -13.76
N ILE A 115 9.77 -22.38 -13.45
CA ILE A 115 10.63 -21.69 -14.39
C ILE A 115 12.04 -22.26 -14.21
N LYS A 116 12.54 -22.90 -15.26
CA LYS A 116 13.93 -23.33 -15.38
C LYS A 116 14.76 -22.14 -15.86
N MET A 117 15.87 -21.89 -15.20
CA MET A 117 16.77 -20.80 -15.55
C MET A 117 18.22 -21.25 -15.46
N GLU A 118 19.03 -20.84 -16.42
CA GLU A 118 20.48 -21.00 -16.37
C GLU A 118 21.08 -19.80 -15.62
N VAL A 119 21.87 -20.07 -14.60
CA VAL A 119 22.62 -19.07 -13.84
C VAL A 119 24.09 -19.20 -14.24
N LYS A 120 24.68 -18.08 -14.65
CA LYS A 120 26.09 -18.02 -15.06
C LYS A 120 26.90 -17.29 -13.99
N LEU A 121 27.88 -17.97 -13.41
CA LEU A 121 28.78 -17.46 -12.37
C LEU A 121 30.22 -17.52 -12.89
N GLY A 122 30.71 -16.41 -13.45
CA GLY A 122 32.01 -16.39 -14.11
C GLY A 122 32.05 -17.33 -15.33
N LYS A 123 32.79 -18.44 -15.22
CA LYS A 123 32.93 -19.46 -16.28
C LYS A 123 32.02 -20.67 -16.09
N GLU A 124 31.39 -20.80 -14.93
CA GLU A 124 30.50 -21.91 -14.62
C GLU A 124 29.05 -21.52 -14.94
N SER A 125 28.28 -22.48 -15.41
CA SER A 125 26.83 -22.35 -15.52
C SER A 125 26.16 -23.55 -14.86
N PHE A 126 25.07 -23.26 -14.14
CA PHE A 126 24.25 -24.27 -13.48
C PHE A 126 22.78 -23.98 -13.72
N VAL A 127 21.97 -25.02 -13.64
CA VAL A 127 20.53 -24.93 -13.78
C VAL A 127 19.91 -24.70 -12.41
N SER A 128 19.09 -23.67 -12.31
CA SER A 128 18.28 -23.35 -11.14
C SER A 128 16.80 -23.33 -11.52
N TYR A 129 15.95 -23.39 -10.50
CA TYR A 129 14.50 -23.35 -10.69
C TYR A 129 13.87 -22.29 -9.80
N VAL A 130 12.77 -21.71 -10.27
CA VAL A 130 11.99 -20.72 -9.50
C VAL A 130 10.51 -20.95 -9.72
N THR A 131 9.70 -20.77 -8.68
CA THR A 131 8.24 -20.85 -8.82
C THR A 131 7.71 -19.72 -9.70
N LYS A 132 6.60 -19.96 -10.40
CA LYS A 132 5.97 -18.96 -11.29
C LYS A 132 5.58 -17.66 -10.58
N ASP A 133 5.31 -17.72 -9.28
CA ASP A 133 5.01 -16.53 -8.46
C ASP A 133 6.27 -15.82 -7.94
N GLY A 134 7.46 -16.34 -8.24
CA GLY A 134 8.74 -15.78 -7.84
C GLY A 134 8.97 -15.71 -6.33
N LYS A 135 8.32 -16.57 -5.56
CA LYS A 135 8.46 -16.63 -4.09
C LYS A 135 9.47 -17.65 -3.61
N LEU A 136 9.62 -18.77 -4.32
CA LEU A 136 10.58 -19.81 -3.97
C LEU A 136 11.61 -19.96 -5.08
N PHE A 137 12.87 -19.98 -4.68
CA PHE A 137 14.02 -20.17 -5.54
C PHE A 137 14.78 -21.42 -5.09
N PHE A 138 15.07 -22.30 -6.03
CA PHE A 138 15.84 -23.52 -5.85
C PHE A 138 17.20 -23.31 -6.52
N VAL A 139 18.24 -23.23 -5.68
CA VAL A 139 19.60 -22.82 -6.09
C VAL A 139 20.16 -23.75 -7.16
N GLU A 140 19.93 -25.05 -7.04
CA GLU A 140 20.50 -26.04 -7.95
C GLU A 140 19.49 -27.14 -8.24
N GLY A 141 19.38 -27.45 -9.52
CA GLY A 141 18.65 -28.59 -10.05
C GLY A 141 19.59 -29.75 -10.33
N ILE A 142 19.36 -30.90 -9.70
CA ILE A 142 20.12 -32.12 -9.98
C ILE A 142 19.38 -32.90 -11.06
N SER A 143 20.06 -33.18 -12.19
CA SER A 143 19.55 -34.11 -13.20
C SER A 143 19.65 -35.55 -12.70
N LEU A 144 18.60 -36.33 -12.89
CA LEU A 144 18.57 -37.76 -12.53
C LEU A 144 18.80 -38.68 -13.74
N GLU A 145 19.04 -38.11 -14.92
CA GLU A 145 19.33 -38.83 -16.17
C GLU A 145 20.75 -39.39 -16.23
#